data_AF-A0A2G8HWH5-F1
#
_entry.id   AF-A0A2G8HWH5-F1
#
_cell.length_a   1.000
_cell.length_b   1.000
_cell.length_c   1.000
_cell.angle_alpha   90.00
_cell.angle_beta   90.00
_cell.angle_gamma   90.00
#
_symmetry.space_group_name_H-M   'P 1'
#
loop_
_entity.id
_entity.type
_entity.pdbx_description
1 polymer ?
#
loop_
_entity_poly.entity_id
_entity_poly.type
_entity_poly.pdbx_seq_one_letter_code
_entity_poly.pdbx_strand_id
1 'polypeptide(L)'
;MKFISILILLLSLTNLNAGEVAYESPYIEDSKALDDLHSVKSLLSSSNTHSLIKLQTSVKSQKSRGTCTMFTSIGLLEHLLIRERGYDKELDLSEEWLEYLIMTSKTSEGSSTSRNLKAIFNYGVVYEATLPYIGERWRALVDSPLAVKRCGEFSGMRLESCLLGHRDPYLLSMSDEEILETGDLNFIEIRNESRLLKDEIVEGILPLKKSYKIRKLSEVKRDLKEGRSVIVGMKLYYGSWNHSKTDKLSIQKRDKRKWYEGIVTYPEMGSVDRRISGKEGGGHSLILVGYDDERVITSKMLMEDGTWKEFSYKGVYYFKNSWGVRGSGRDFSLDGVSYPGYGMISQKYLHEFGSFYTIPKN
;
A
#
# COMPACT_ATOMS: atom_id res chain seq x y z
N MET A 1 16.26 36.79 50.19
CA MET A 1 17.07 35.82 49.40
C MET A 1 16.20 35.30 48.26
N LYS A 2 16.48 35.73 47.03
CA LYS A 2 15.79 35.28 45.81
C LYS A 2 16.58 34.11 45.23
N PHE A 3 15.96 32.94 45.10
CA PHE A 3 16.55 31.81 44.38
C PHE A 3 16.27 31.97 42.88
N ILE A 4 17.32 32.16 42.10
CA ILE A 4 17.30 32.09 40.64
C ILE A 4 17.58 30.63 40.27
N SER A 5 16.60 29.93 39.72
CA SER A 5 16.82 28.63 39.06
C SER A 5 17.17 28.87 37.60
N ILE A 6 18.42 28.56 37.25
CA ILE A 6 18.92 28.55 35.88
C ILE A 6 18.51 27.21 35.27
N LEU A 7 17.60 27.24 34.31
CA LEU A 7 17.20 26.08 33.50
C LEU A 7 18.22 25.91 32.37
N ILE A 8 19.09 24.90 32.47
CA ILE A 8 20.03 24.52 31.41
C ILE A 8 19.25 23.72 30.36
N LEU A 9 19.01 24.34 29.20
CA LEU A 9 18.41 23.69 28.04
C LEU A 9 19.49 22.86 27.33
N LEU A 10 19.47 21.54 27.54
CA LEU A 10 20.25 20.57 26.78
C LEU A 10 19.70 20.51 25.35
N LEU A 11 20.37 21.20 24.43
CA LEU A 11 20.20 21.02 22.98
C LEU A 11 20.75 19.66 22.59
N SER A 12 19.86 18.70 22.35
CA SER A 12 20.18 17.42 21.72
C SER A 12 20.56 17.67 20.26
N LEU A 13 21.86 17.64 19.97
CA LEU A 13 22.40 17.53 18.61
C LEU A 13 21.98 16.19 18.02
N THR A 14 20.98 16.19 17.13
CA THR A 14 20.67 15.04 16.29
C THR A 14 21.73 14.91 15.21
N ASN A 15 22.43 13.77 15.19
CA ASN A 15 23.37 13.39 14.15
C ASN A 15 22.70 13.42 12.77
N LEU A 16 23.27 14.22 11.87
CA LEU A 16 23.05 14.19 10.43
C LEU A 16 23.58 12.87 9.86
N ASN A 17 22.70 11.94 9.55
CA ASN A 17 23.00 10.87 8.60
C ASN A 17 22.33 11.23 7.26
N ALA A 18 23.14 11.22 6.20
CA ALA A 18 22.74 11.59 4.85
C ALA A 18 21.68 10.63 4.28
N GLY A 19 20.41 11.06 4.37
CA GLY A 19 19.48 11.15 3.23
C GLY A 19 19.05 9.89 2.49
N GLU A 20 18.51 8.86 3.16
CA GLU A 20 17.41 8.12 2.53
C GLU A 20 16.16 9.01 2.58
N VAL A 21 15.65 9.43 1.41
CA VAL A 21 14.40 10.19 1.30
C VAL A 21 13.29 9.36 1.95
N ALA A 22 12.72 9.87 3.04
CA ALA A 22 11.74 9.19 3.87
C ALA A 22 10.49 8.82 3.05
N TYR A 23 10.13 7.54 3.04
CA TYR A 23 8.81 7.10 2.59
C TYR A 23 7.79 7.33 3.70
N GLU A 24 6.61 7.86 3.38
CA GLU A 24 5.50 7.79 4.34
C GLU A 24 5.06 6.34 4.46
N SER A 25 5.16 5.80 5.68
CA SER A 25 4.79 4.42 5.96
C SER A 25 3.27 4.26 5.99
N PRO A 26 2.68 3.32 5.22
CA PRO A 26 1.27 2.94 5.38
C PRO A 26 0.97 2.28 6.73
N TYR A 27 1.99 1.84 7.45
CA TYR A 27 1.87 1.23 8.77
C TYR A 27 1.84 2.28 9.87
N ILE A 28 0.84 2.17 10.76
CA ILE A 28 0.67 3.00 11.94
C ILE A 28 0.69 2.09 13.17
N GLU A 29 1.78 2.12 13.92
CA GLU A 29 2.08 1.19 15.03
C GLU A 29 1.02 1.16 16.13
N ASP A 30 0.48 2.33 16.51
CA ASP A 30 -0.43 2.48 17.65
C ASP A 30 -1.90 2.15 17.36
N SER A 31 -2.18 1.35 16.33
CA SER A 31 -3.56 1.21 15.85
C SER A 31 -3.92 -0.19 15.39
N LYS A 32 -3.48 -1.22 16.11
CA LYS A 32 -3.85 -2.61 15.80
C LYS A 32 -5.35 -2.85 15.96
N ALA A 33 -5.90 -3.76 15.16
CA ALA A 33 -7.26 -4.23 15.37
C ALA A 33 -7.31 -5.09 16.64
N LEU A 34 -8.40 -5.00 17.40
CA LEU A 34 -8.66 -5.85 18.54
C LEU A 34 -8.83 -7.30 18.06
N ASP A 35 -8.07 -8.21 18.65
CA ASP A 35 -8.30 -9.64 18.47
C ASP A 35 -9.49 -10.10 19.31
N ASP A 36 -10.65 -10.15 18.66
CA ASP A 36 -11.91 -10.60 19.23
C ASP A 36 -12.34 -11.97 18.67
N LEU A 37 -11.47 -12.66 17.92
CA LEU A 37 -11.84 -13.88 17.19
C LEU A 37 -12.30 -15.00 18.11
N HIS A 38 -11.70 -15.13 19.30
CA HIS A 38 -12.10 -16.11 20.31
C HIS A 38 -13.55 -15.96 20.79
N SER A 39 -14.12 -14.75 20.68
CA SER A 39 -15.48 -14.45 21.13
C SER A 39 -16.55 -14.68 20.04
N VAL A 40 -16.15 -14.90 18.79
CA VAL A 40 -17.07 -14.98 17.64
C VAL A 40 -17.19 -16.41 17.14
N LYS A 41 -18.25 -17.10 17.56
CA LYS A 41 -18.51 -18.53 17.21
C LYS A 41 -19.06 -18.76 15.80
N SER A 42 -19.47 -17.72 15.08
CA SER A 42 -20.20 -17.83 13.79
C SER A 42 -19.32 -17.67 12.53
N LEU A 43 -18.02 -17.42 12.70
CA LEU A 43 -17.09 -17.31 11.58
C LEU A 43 -16.68 -18.70 11.11
N LEU A 44 -16.73 -18.90 9.79
CA LEU A 44 -16.20 -20.12 9.17
C LEU A 44 -14.67 -20.10 9.24
N SER A 45 -14.05 -21.28 9.22
CA SER A 45 -12.58 -21.43 9.23
C SER A 45 -11.92 -20.93 7.95
N SER A 46 -12.66 -20.78 6.84
CA SER A 46 -12.14 -20.21 5.59
C SER A 46 -13.19 -19.42 4.83
N SER A 47 -12.73 -18.53 3.95
CA SER A 47 -13.56 -17.78 2.99
C SER A 47 -13.51 -18.41 1.60
N ASN A 48 -14.44 -18.01 0.72
CA ASN A 48 -14.38 -18.39 -0.70
C ASN A 48 -13.39 -17.49 -1.49
N THR A 49 -12.10 -17.77 -1.33
CA THR A 49 -11.00 -16.99 -1.93
C THR A 49 -11.07 -16.93 -3.45
N HIS A 50 -11.38 -18.05 -4.13
CA HIS A 50 -11.52 -18.07 -5.59
C HIS A 50 -12.59 -17.10 -6.09
N SER A 51 -13.73 -17.01 -5.39
CA SER A 51 -14.80 -16.08 -5.77
C SER A 51 -14.37 -14.62 -5.58
N LEU A 52 -13.59 -14.32 -4.54
CA LEU A 52 -13.12 -12.96 -4.30
C LEU A 52 -12.04 -12.53 -5.31
N ILE A 53 -11.16 -13.44 -5.71
CA ILE A 53 -10.18 -13.20 -6.76
C ILE A 53 -10.87 -12.88 -8.10
N LYS A 54 -11.99 -13.56 -8.42
CA LYS A 54 -12.77 -13.29 -9.65
C LYS A 54 -13.38 -11.87 -9.70
N LEU A 55 -13.50 -11.21 -8.55
CA LEU A 55 -13.99 -9.84 -8.43
C LEU A 55 -12.85 -8.80 -8.44
N GLN A 56 -11.59 -9.24 -8.61
CA GLN A 56 -10.46 -8.33 -8.73
C GLN A 56 -10.15 -8.05 -10.21
N THR A 57 -9.75 -6.81 -10.49
CA THR A 57 -9.04 -6.44 -11.71
C THR A 57 -7.67 -7.13 -11.78
N SER A 58 -6.97 -7.00 -12.90
CA SER A 58 -5.64 -7.56 -13.10
C SER A 58 -4.60 -7.11 -12.04
N VAL A 59 -3.55 -7.90 -11.83
CA VAL A 59 -2.43 -7.54 -10.94
C VAL A 59 -1.60 -6.44 -11.58
N LYS A 60 -1.51 -5.30 -10.89
CA LYS A 60 -0.77 -4.11 -11.31
C LYS A 60 0.67 -4.09 -10.76
N SER A 61 1.46 -3.12 -11.19
CA SER A 61 2.88 -3.02 -10.85
C SER A 61 3.31 -1.57 -10.57
N GLN A 62 3.55 -1.23 -9.30
CA GLN A 62 4.09 0.06 -8.86
C GLN A 62 5.56 0.31 -9.26
N LYS A 63 6.24 -0.69 -9.83
CA LYS A 63 7.64 -0.59 -10.31
C LYS A 63 8.58 -0.07 -9.22
N SER A 64 9.28 1.05 -9.46
CA SER A 64 10.30 1.59 -8.55
C SER A 64 9.78 2.66 -7.58
N ARG A 65 8.46 2.83 -7.51
CA ARG A 65 7.79 3.89 -6.75
C ARG A 65 7.17 3.41 -5.44
N GLY A 66 6.98 4.34 -4.51
CA GLY A 66 6.45 4.14 -3.17
C GLY A 66 4.92 4.15 -3.06
N THR A 67 4.20 3.73 -4.09
CA THR A 67 2.76 4.03 -4.28
C THR A 67 1.81 2.88 -3.90
N CYS A 68 2.26 1.90 -3.12
CA CYS A 68 1.46 0.72 -2.78
C CYS A 68 0.07 1.06 -2.19
N THR A 69 -0.06 2.15 -1.43
CA THR A 69 -1.36 2.58 -0.90
C THR A 69 -2.29 3.15 -1.95
N MET A 70 -1.77 3.75 -3.02
CA MET A 70 -2.58 4.22 -4.16
C MET A 70 -3.14 3.03 -4.90
N PHE A 71 -2.27 2.08 -5.29
CA PHE A 71 -2.67 0.82 -5.95
C PHE A 71 -3.71 0.04 -5.15
N THR A 72 -3.55 -0.07 -3.84
CA THR A 72 -4.52 -0.79 -3.01
C THR A 72 -5.83 -0.03 -2.82
N SER A 73 -5.80 1.31 -2.81
CA SER A 73 -7.01 2.14 -2.71
C SER A 73 -7.81 2.14 -4.01
N ILE A 74 -7.15 2.26 -5.16
CA ILE A 74 -7.76 2.13 -6.48
C ILE A 74 -8.30 0.71 -6.68
N GLY A 75 -7.49 -0.32 -6.44
CA GLY A 75 -7.94 -1.71 -6.58
C GLY A 75 -9.11 -2.09 -5.66
N LEU A 76 -9.22 -1.48 -4.47
CA LEU A 76 -10.39 -1.67 -3.62
C LEU A 76 -11.64 -0.99 -4.21
N LEU A 77 -11.52 0.22 -4.76
CA LEU A 77 -12.62 0.89 -5.44
C LEU A 77 -13.11 0.10 -6.65
N GLU A 78 -12.19 -0.36 -7.51
CA GLU A 78 -12.50 -1.21 -8.66
C GLU A 78 -13.25 -2.48 -8.25
N HIS A 79 -12.77 -3.17 -7.20
CA HIS A 79 -13.43 -4.34 -6.63
C HIS A 79 -14.89 -4.04 -6.23
N LEU A 80 -15.16 -2.89 -5.61
CA LEU A 80 -16.51 -2.51 -5.22
C LEU A 80 -17.38 -2.16 -6.43
N LEU A 81 -16.84 -1.50 -7.44
CA LEU A 81 -17.55 -1.20 -8.68
C LEU A 81 -17.95 -2.48 -9.41
N ILE A 82 -17.06 -3.45 -9.52
CA ILE A 82 -17.35 -4.75 -10.12
C ILE A 82 -18.46 -5.45 -9.33
N ARG A 83 -18.31 -5.54 -8.00
CA ARG A 83 -19.24 -6.31 -7.16
C ARG A 83 -20.60 -5.64 -7.00
N GLU A 84 -20.65 -4.35 -6.72
CA GLU A 84 -21.86 -3.64 -6.32
C GLU A 84 -22.56 -2.95 -7.50
N ARG A 85 -21.83 -2.64 -8.57
CA ARG A 85 -22.34 -1.90 -9.73
C ARG A 85 -22.23 -2.68 -11.05
N GLY A 86 -21.65 -3.88 -11.04
CA GLY A 86 -21.61 -4.76 -12.21
C GLY A 86 -20.60 -4.32 -13.28
N TYR A 87 -19.57 -3.57 -12.90
CA TYR A 87 -18.49 -3.20 -13.83
C TYR A 87 -17.71 -4.42 -14.31
N ASP A 88 -17.11 -4.31 -15.49
CA ASP A 88 -16.23 -5.34 -16.04
C ASP A 88 -14.88 -5.39 -15.29
N LYS A 89 -14.26 -6.58 -15.25
CA LYS A 89 -12.94 -6.82 -14.64
C LYS A 89 -11.78 -6.14 -15.40
N GLU A 90 -12.02 -5.69 -16.63
CA GLU A 90 -11.08 -4.90 -17.42
C GLU A 90 -11.12 -3.40 -17.05
N LEU A 91 -11.96 -2.99 -16.08
CA LEU A 91 -11.89 -1.66 -15.47
C LEU A 91 -10.44 -1.36 -15.03
N ASP A 92 -9.96 -0.19 -15.41
CA ASP A 92 -8.59 0.24 -15.14
C ASP A 92 -8.56 1.73 -14.80
N LEU A 93 -8.45 2.03 -13.51
CA LEU A 93 -8.40 3.40 -12.99
C LEU A 93 -6.95 3.82 -12.72
N SER A 94 -6.64 5.09 -12.97
CA SER A 94 -5.27 5.62 -12.88
C SER A 94 -4.78 5.77 -11.44
N GLU A 95 -3.75 5.03 -11.07
CA GLU A 95 -2.99 5.32 -9.85
C GLU A 95 -2.16 6.61 -9.97
N GLU A 96 -1.77 7.02 -11.18
CA GLU A 96 -0.99 8.24 -11.41
C GLU A 96 -1.77 9.49 -11.02
N TRP A 97 -3.07 9.52 -11.29
CA TRP A 97 -3.93 10.62 -10.86
C TRP A 97 -4.00 10.72 -9.35
N LEU A 98 -4.20 9.59 -8.68
CA LEU A 98 -4.24 9.57 -7.22
C LEU A 98 -2.90 9.97 -6.61
N GLU A 99 -1.79 9.52 -7.19
CA GLU A 99 -0.45 9.93 -6.79
C GLU A 99 -0.25 11.44 -6.98
N TYR A 100 -0.59 11.99 -8.15
CA TYR A 100 -0.55 13.43 -8.41
C TYR A 100 -1.30 14.23 -7.33
N LEU A 101 -2.57 13.87 -7.07
CA LEU A 101 -3.41 14.51 -6.06
C LEU A 101 -2.74 14.54 -4.68
N ILE A 102 -2.14 13.42 -4.28
CA ILE A 102 -1.49 13.30 -2.97
C ILE A 102 -0.19 14.10 -2.91
N MET A 103 0.61 14.07 -3.97
CA MET A 103 1.93 14.69 -4.03
C MET A 103 1.90 16.21 -4.19
N THR A 104 0.77 16.79 -4.61
CA THR A 104 0.61 18.25 -4.74
C THR A 104 1.06 19.05 -3.51
N SER A 105 0.98 18.46 -2.32
CA SER A 105 1.30 19.10 -1.03
C SER A 105 2.40 18.38 -0.24
N LYS A 106 3.26 17.59 -0.90
CA LYS A 106 4.26 16.75 -0.24
C LYS A 106 5.65 16.86 -0.87
N THR A 107 6.65 16.65 -0.03
CA THR A 107 8.07 16.53 -0.41
C THR A 107 8.61 15.12 -0.18
N SER A 108 7.73 14.16 0.13
CA SER A 108 8.06 12.75 0.34
C SER A 108 7.05 11.82 -0.34
N GLU A 109 7.56 10.71 -0.90
CA GLU A 109 6.75 9.70 -1.59
C GLU A 109 5.98 8.82 -0.60
N GLY A 110 4.82 8.32 -1.02
CA GLY A 110 3.95 7.46 -0.22
C GLY A 110 2.79 8.19 0.44
N SER A 111 1.88 7.44 1.06
CA SER A 111 0.64 7.95 1.64
C SER A 111 0.00 6.92 2.57
N SER A 112 -1.16 7.25 3.13
CA SER A 112 -2.02 6.33 3.88
C SER A 112 -3.33 6.06 3.15
N THR A 113 -3.91 4.87 3.37
CA THR A 113 -5.20 4.46 2.77
C THR A 113 -6.32 5.46 3.05
N SER A 114 -6.41 6.00 4.27
CA SER A 114 -7.47 6.96 4.60
C SER A 114 -7.27 8.33 3.92
N ARG A 115 -6.02 8.75 3.66
CA ARG A 115 -5.75 9.97 2.89
C ARG A 115 -6.12 9.76 1.42
N ASN A 116 -5.75 8.62 0.85
CA ASN A 116 -6.07 8.24 -0.53
C ASN A 116 -7.58 8.17 -0.79
N LEU A 117 -8.33 7.45 0.06
CA LEU A 117 -9.79 7.37 -0.07
C LEU A 117 -10.49 8.73 0.07
N LYS A 118 -9.95 9.65 0.89
CA LYS A 118 -10.46 11.04 0.95
C LYS A 118 -10.14 11.83 -0.31
N ALA A 119 -8.96 11.65 -0.89
CA ALA A 119 -8.60 12.29 -2.16
C ALA A 119 -9.53 11.81 -3.29
N ILE A 120 -9.78 10.50 -3.40
CA ILE A 120 -10.75 9.93 -4.33
C ILE A 120 -12.14 10.54 -4.11
N PHE A 121 -12.62 10.61 -2.88
CA PHE A 121 -13.91 11.22 -2.57
C PHE A 121 -14.00 12.68 -3.02
N ASN A 122 -12.95 13.47 -2.78
CA ASN A 122 -12.98 14.91 -3.06
C ASN A 122 -12.83 15.22 -4.54
N TYR A 123 -11.95 14.50 -5.25
CA TYR A 123 -11.47 14.84 -6.60
C TYR A 123 -11.84 13.83 -7.69
N GLY A 124 -12.46 12.72 -7.33
CA GLY A 124 -12.80 11.64 -8.26
C GLY A 124 -11.60 10.76 -8.63
N VAL A 125 -11.76 10.06 -9.75
CA VAL A 125 -10.77 9.18 -10.38
C VAL A 125 -10.76 9.44 -11.87
N VAL A 126 -9.74 8.95 -12.57
CA VAL A 126 -9.67 8.95 -14.04
C VAL A 126 -9.32 7.55 -14.51
N TYR A 127 -9.59 7.23 -15.77
CA TYR A 127 -9.16 5.97 -16.36
C TYR A 127 -7.65 5.98 -16.58
N GLU A 128 -7.03 4.80 -16.50
CA GLU A 128 -5.61 4.59 -16.81
C GLU A 128 -5.28 5.03 -18.25
N ALA A 129 -6.22 4.90 -19.19
CA ALA A 129 -6.06 5.38 -20.56
C ALA A 129 -5.89 6.91 -20.65
N THR A 130 -6.50 7.67 -19.73
CA THR A 130 -6.51 9.13 -19.71
C THR A 130 -5.25 9.68 -19.05
N LEU A 131 -4.80 9.07 -17.96
CA LEU A 131 -3.51 9.37 -17.33
C LEU A 131 -2.74 8.08 -16.99
N PRO A 132 -1.93 7.56 -17.91
CA PRO A 132 -1.19 6.32 -17.69
C PRO A 132 -0.17 6.41 -16.57
N TYR A 133 -0.04 5.33 -15.81
CA TYR A 133 0.91 5.18 -14.73
C TYR A 133 2.36 5.21 -15.20
N ILE A 134 3.13 6.12 -14.60
CA ILE A 134 4.57 6.24 -14.81
C ILE A 134 5.25 5.57 -13.63
N GLY A 135 5.72 4.34 -13.85
CA GLY A 135 6.43 3.54 -12.85
C GLY A 135 7.89 3.93 -12.63
N GLU A 136 8.35 5.04 -13.21
CA GLU A 136 9.68 5.60 -12.99
C GLU A 136 9.66 6.52 -11.77
N ARG A 137 10.72 6.51 -10.95
CA ARG A 137 10.84 7.44 -9.82
C ARG A 137 11.74 8.60 -10.23
N TRP A 138 11.25 9.84 -10.11
CA TRP A 138 12.07 11.04 -10.32
C TRP A 138 12.53 11.61 -8.97
N ARG A 139 13.84 11.50 -8.69
CA ARG A 139 14.52 12.13 -7.56
C ARG A 139 15.13 13.46 -7.94
N ALA A 140 15.50 13.60 -9.22
CA ALA A 140 16.04 14.81 -9.81
C ALA A 140 15.59 14.90 -11.28
N LEU A 141 15.72 16.10 -11.86
CA LEU A 141 15.38 16.35 -13.26
C LEU A 141 16.14 15.43 -14.23
N VAL A 142 17.39 15.08 -13.90
CA VAL A 142 18.25 14.23 -14.74
C VAL A 142 17.75 12.78 -14.84
N ASP A 143 16.87 12.35 -13.95
CA ASP A 143 16.39 10.96 -13.95
C ASP A 143 15.54 10.66 -15.18
N SER A 144 14.86 11.65 -15.75
CA SER A 144 13.97 11.46 -16.90
C SER A 144 13.87 12.70 -17.79
N PRO A 145 13.95 12.58 -19.12
CA PRO A 145 13.64 13.70 -20.03
C PRO A 145 12.24 14.29 -19.79
N LEU A 146 11.29 13.45 -19.34
CA LEU A 146 9.95 13.91 -19.00
C LEU A 146 9.92 14.75 -17.73
N ALA A 147 10.79 14.45 -16.74
CA ALA A 147 10.98 15.27 -15.56
C ALA A 147 11.52 16.65 -15.92
N VAL A 148 12.54 16.72 -16.81
CA VAL A 148 13.04 18.00 -17.35
C VAL A 148 11.91 18.79 -18.00
N LYS A 149 11.14 18.13 -18.89
CA LYS A 149 10.06 18.78 -19.63
C LYS A 149 8.95 19.32 -18.73
N ARG A 150 8.56 18.58 -17.68
CA ARG A 150 7.39 18.92 -16.84
C ARG A 150 7.73 19.73 -15.60
N CYS A 151 8.94 19.58 -15.07
CA CYS A 151 9.33 20.15 -13.78
C CYS A 151 10.55 21.07 -13.87
N GLY A 152 11.22 21.17 -15.02
CA GLY A 152 12.53 21.83 -15.16
C GLY A 152 12.55 23.33 -14.85
N GLU A 153 11.40 23.99 -14.94
CA GLU A 153 11.26 25.42 -14.63
C GLU A 153 11.02 25.69 -13.14
N PHE A 154 10.78 24.63 -12.34
CA PHE A 154 10.43 24.77 -10.94
C PHE A 154 11.65 24.66 -10.03
N SER A 155 11.52 25.22 -8.82
CA SER A 155 12.53 25.11 -7.77
C SER A 155 11.86 24.92 -6.40
N GLY A 156 12.66 24.55 -5.40
CA GLY A 156 12.21 24.33 -4.02
C GLY A 156 11.08 23.29 -3.93
N MET A 157 10.11 23.55 -3.06
CA MET A 157 9.00 22.63 -2.78
C MET A 157 8.16 22.31 -4.03
N ARG A 158 7.98 23.26 -4.96
CA ARG A 158 7.22 23.01 -6.20
C ARG A 158 7.92 21.99 -7.09
N LEU A 159 9.25 22.07 -7.20
CA LEU A 159 10.04 21.08 -7.91
C LEU A 159 9.92 19.71 -7.25
N GLU A 160 10.09 19.63 -5.93
CA GLU A 160 9.98 18.37 -5.18
C GLU A 160 8.60 17.71 -5.36
N SER A 161 7.51 18.47 -5.18
CA SER A 161 6.15 17.98 -5.43
C SER A 161 5.94 17.57 -6.88
N CYS A 162 6.49 18.32 -7.86
CA CYS A 162 6.37 17.99 -9.27
C CYS A 162 7.11 16.70 -9.64
N LEU A 163 8.32 16.49 -9.10
CA LEU A 163 9.08 15.27 -9.30
C LEU A 163 8.35 14.05 -8.71
N LEU A 164 7.66 14.23 -7.58
CA LEU A 164 6.86 13.17 -6.96
C LEU A 164 5.54 12.92 -7.70
N GLY A 165 4.77 13.96 -8.02
CA GLY A 165 3.47 13.84 -8.69
C GLY A 165 3.56 13.75 -10.23
N HIS A 166 4.78 13.78 -10.77
CA HIS A 166 5.12 13.82 -12.20
C HIS A 166 4.47 14.96 -13.01
N ARG A 167 4.00 16.01 -12.34
CA ARG A 167 3.30 17.14 -12.95
C ARG A 167 3.25 18.33 -12.00
N ASP A 168 3.05 19.52 -12.54
CA ASP A 168 2.99 20.74 -11.74
C ASP A 168 1.87 20.67 -10.67
N PRO A 169 2.22 20.79 -9.37
CA PRO A 169 1.25 20.66 -8.29
C PRO A 169 0.19 21.77 -8.29
N TYR A 170 0.43 22.91 -8.95
CA TYR A 170 -0.48 24.06 -8.91
C TYR A 170 -1.61 23.99 -9.95
N LEU A 171 -1.51 23.11 -10.94
CA LEU A 171 -2.60 22.90 -11.93
C LEU A 171 -3.92 22.54 -11.24
N LEU A 172 -3.87 21.84 -10.10
CA LEU A 172 -5.06 21.46 -9.34
C LEU A 172 -5.88 22.66 -8.85
N SER A 173 -5.22 23.79 -8.54
CA SER A 173 -5.85 25.01 -8.04
C SER A 173 -6.11 26.07 -9.11
N MET A 174 -5.53 25.93 -10.29
CA MET A 174 -5.66 26.90 -11.38
C MET A 174 -7.03 26.83 -12.06
N SER A 175 -7.50 27.95 -12.61
CA SER A 175 -8.65 27.98 -13.53
C SER A 175 -8.32 27.28 -14.85
N ASP A 176 -9.34 26.99 -15.66
CA ASP A 176 -9.14 26.45 -17.01
C ASP A 176 -8.30 27.43 -17.85
N GLU A 177 -8.56 28.73 -17.77
CA GLU A 177 -7.82 29.79 -18.48
C GLU A 177 -6.36 29.84 -18.07
N GLU A 178 -6.07 29.80 -16.76
CA GLU A 178 -4.69 29.76 -16.25
C GLU A 178 -3.95 28.51 -16.75
N ILE A 179 -4.61 27.35 -16.83
CA ILE A 179 -3.99 26.14 -17.38
C ILE A 179 -3.72 26.26 -18.88
N LEU A 180 -4.61 26.91 -19.65
CA LEU A 180 -4.36 27.18 -21.08
C LEU A 180 -3.07 27.99 -21.26
N GLU A 181 -2.80 28.96 -20.38
CA GLU A 181 -1.57 29.77 -20.42
C GLU A 181 -0.30 28.95 -20.09
N THR A 182 -0.41 27.89 -19.28
CA THR A 182 0.72 26.96 -19.04
C THR A 182 1.04 26.07 -20.24
N GLY A 183 0.11 25.94 -21.19
CA GLY A 183 0.20 25.00 -22.31
C GLY A 183 -0.13 23.54 -21.97
N ASP A 184 -0.55 23.23 -20.74
CA ASP A 184 -0.90 21.87 -20.31
C ASP A 184 -2.39 21.53 -20.56
N LEU A 185 -2.81 21.60 -21.83
CA LEU A 185 -4.20 21.36 -22.25
C LEU A 185 -4.74 19.99 -21.81
N ASN A 186 -3.88 18.98 -21.75
CA ASN A 186 -4.24 17.63 -21.34
C ASN A 186 -4.68 17.57 -19.87
N PHE A 187 -4.22 18.49 -19.02
CA PHE A 187 -4.69 18.54 -17.63
C PHE A 187 -6.18 18.91 -17.51
N ILE A 188 -6.69 19.75 -18.41
CA ILE A 188 -8.11 20.11 -18.44
C ILE A 188 -8.96 18.87 -18.74
N GLU A 189 -8.54 18.04 -19.70
CA GLU A 189 -9.19 16.77 -20.04
C GLU A 189 -9.23 15.82 -18.82
N ILE A 190 -8.08 15.62 -18.16
CA ILE A 190 -7.98 14.79 -16.95
C ILE A 190 -8.92 15.31 -15.86
N ARG A 191 -8.91 16.61 -15.58
CA ARG A 191 -9.75 17.22 -14.54
C ARG A 191 -11.24 17.12 -14.85
N ASN A 192 -11.61 17.25 -16.12
CA ASN A 192 -13.01 17.12 -16.54
C ASN A 192 -13.47 15.68 -16.40
N GLU A 193 -12.68 14.69 -16.85
CA GLU A 193 -12.99 13.27 -16.60
C GLU A 193 -13.08 12.98 -15.11
N SER A 194 -12.18 13.53 -14.28
CA SER A 194 -12.19 13.29 -12.84
C SER A 194 -13.45 13.78 -12.16
N ARG A 195 -13.97 14.94 -12.59
CA ARG A 195 -15.25 15.49 -12.11
C ARG A 195 -16.43 14.61 -12.55
N LEU A 196 -16.45 14.19 -13.81
CA LEU A 196 -17.51 13.31 -14.33
C LEU A 196 -17.55 11.96 -13.59
N LEU A 197 -16.40 11.28 -13.47
CA LEU A 197 -16.32 9.99 -12.79
C LEU A 197 -16.52 10.11 -11.28
N LYS A 198 -16.23 11.26 -10.67
CA LYS A 198 -16.62 11.49 -9.29
C LYS A 198 -18.13 11.32 -9.13
N ASP A 199 -18.91 12.03 -9.93
CA ASP A 199 -20.36 12.03 -9.85
C ASP A 199 -20.95 10.67 -10.27
N GLU A 200 -20.37 10.01 -11.27
CA GLU A 200 -20.90 8.76 -11.82
C GLU A 200 -20.54 7.51 -11.00
N ILE A 201 -19.30 7.39 -10.51
CA ILE A 201 -18.80 6.13 -9.94
C ILE A 201 -18.28 6.24 -8.51
N VAL A 202 -17.87 7.42 -8.05
CA VAL A 202 -17.39 7.60 -6.67
C VAL A 202 -18.55 7.94 -5.74
N GLU A 203 -19.42 8.86 -6.14
CA GLU A 203 -20.59 9.22 -5.38
C GLU A 203 -21.54 8.01 -5.24
N GLY A 204 -21.98 7.76 -4.01
CA GLY A 204 -22.84 6.62 -3.70
C GLY A 204 -22.14 5.26 -3.58
N ILE A 205 -20.81 5.16 -3.78
CA ILE A 205 -20.02 3.96 -3.41
C ILE A 205 -19.03 4.25 -2.28
N LEU A 206 -18.43 5.44 -2.27
CA LEU A 206 -17.42 5.83 -1.31
C LEU A 206 -17.97 6.93 -0.38
N PRO A 207 -18.48 6.60 0.82
CA PRO A 207 -18.91 7.62 1.76
C PRO A 207 -17.70 8.31 2.41
N LEU A 208 -17.74 9.63 2.56
CA LEU A 208 -16.72 10.36 3.31
C LEU A 208 -16.75 9.97 4.80
N LYS A 209 -15.63 9.42 5.27
CA LYS A 209 -15.44 9.08 6.70
C LYS A 209 -14.20 9.74 7.28
N LYS A 210 -14.21 9.97 8.60
CA LYS A 210 -13.03 10.41 9.35
C LYS A 210 -11.89 9.39 9.23
N SER A 211 -12.24 8.10 9.27
CA SER A 211 -11.33 6.97 9.13
C SER A 211 -12.07 5.79 8.48
N TYR A 212 -11.35 5.05 7.64
CA TYR A 212 -11.82 3.82 6.98
C TYR A 212 -11.30 2.55 7.67
N LYS A 213 -10.80 2.71 8.90
CA LYS A 213 -10.09 1.66 9.61
C LYS A 213 -11.04 0.66 10.24
N ILE A 214 -10.78 -0.64 10.03
CA ILE A 214 -11.45 -1.72 10.74
C ILE A 214 -10.83 -1.87 12.13
N ARG A 215 -11.66 -2.01 13.16
CA ARG A 215 -11.20 -2.04 14.57
C ARG A 215 -11.15 -3.43 15.19
N LYS A 216 -11.79 -4.42 14.58
CA LYS A 216 -11.87 -5.80 15.09
C LYS A 216 -11.46 -6.81 14.03
N LEU A 217 -10.74 -7.86 14.40
CA LEU A 217 -10.35 -8.91 13.46
C LEU A 217 -11.56 -9.71 12.96
N SER A 218 -12.61 -9.84 13.76
CA SER A 218 -13.86 -10.49 13.33
C SER A 218 -14.56 -9.75 12.18
N GLU A 219 -14.44 -8.41 12.13
CA GLU A 219 -14.96 -7.59 11.02
C GLU A 219 -14.15 -7.83 9.74
N VAL A 220 -12.81 -7.96 9.85
CA VAL A 220 -11.95 -8.33 8.70
C VAL A 220 -12.39 -9.66 8.10
N LYS A 221 -12.53 -10.71 8.93
CA LYS A 221 -12.96 -12.03 8.43
C LYS A 221 -14.38 -12.01 7.89
N ARG A 222 -15.28 -11.24 8.49
CA ARG A 222 -16.66 -11.09 8.01
C ARG A 222 -16.71 -10.44 6.62
N ASP A 223 -15.98 -9.35 6.42
CA ASP A 223 -15.89 -8.69 5.11
C ASP A 223 -15.40 -9.67 4.03
N LEU A 224 -14.30 -10.39 4.29
CA LEU A 224 -13.75 -11.37 3.35
C LEU A 224 -14.73 -12.52 3.07
N LYS A 225 -15.42 -13.02 4.10
CA LYS A 225 -16.46 -14.06 3.96
C LYS A 225 -17.64 -13.58 3.12
N GLU A 226 -18.04 -12.32 3.27
CA GLU A 226 -19.19 -11.70 2.58
C GLU A 226 -18.85 -11.20 1.17
N GLY A 227 -17.70 -11.56 0.61
CA GLY A 227 -17.36 -11.12 -0.73
C GLY A 227 -16.75 -9.71 -0.78
N ARG A 228 -16.21 -9.18 0.33
CA ARG A 228 -15.55 -7.86 0.40
C ARG A 228 -14.05 -7.97 0.67
N SER A 229 -13.24 -7.47 -0.26
CA SER A 229 -11.81 -7.32 -0.08
C SER A 229 -11.49 -6.24 0.96
N VAL A 230 -10.36 -6.42 1.65
CA VAL A 230 -9.91 -5.53 2.74
C VAL A 230 -8.49 -5.06 2.42
N ILE A 231 -8.22 -3.77 2.55
CA ILE A 231 -6.83 -3.28 2.46
C ILE A 231 -6.13 -3.54 3.79
N VAL A 232 -4.87 -3.97 3.73
CA VAL A 232 -4.00 -4.05 4.89
C VAL A 232 -2.71 -3.26 4.66
N GLY A 233 -2.43 -2.30 5.52
CA GLY A 233 -1.14 -1.64 5.63
C GLY A 233 -0.30 -2.31 6.72
N MET A 234 0.98 -2.59 6.46
CA MET A 234 1.83 -3.31 7.39
C MET A 234 3.29 -2.88 7.29
N LYS A 235 4.08 -3.16 8.34
CA LYS A 235 5.54 -3.07 8.26
C LYS A 235 6.10 -4.24 7.46
N LEU A 236 7.12 -4.02 6.65
CA LEU A 236 7.75 -5.03 5.82
C LEU A 236 8.99 -5.61 6.51
N TYR A 237 8.90 -6.88 6.93
CA TYR A 237 10.02 -7.64 7.46
C TYR A 237 10.72 -8.44 6.35
N TYR A 238 11.88 -7.97 5.90
CA TYR A 238 12.49 -8.45 4.66
C TYR A 238 12.73 -9.96 4.64
N GLY A 239 13.21 -10.54 5.75
CA GLY A 239 13.43 -11.99 5.88
C GLY A 239 12.14 -12.79 5.74
N SER A 240 11.10 -12.38 6.46
CA SER A 240 9.75 -12.97 6.42
C SER A 240 9.12 -12.92 5.05
N TRP A 241 9.40 -11.86 4.29
CA TRP A 241 8.96 -11.67 2.92
C TRP A 241 9.85 -12.35 1.88
N ASN A 242 11.00 -12.91 2.27
CA ASN A 242 12.04 -13.37 1.35
C ASN A 242 12.41 -12.28 0.31
N HIS A 243 12.47 -11.03 0.75
CA HIS A 243 12.77 -9.89 -0.09
C HIS A 243 14.27 -9.85 -0.45
N SER A 244 14.63 -9.15 -1.53
CA SER A 244 16.05 -9.04 -1.95
C SER A 244 16.93 -8.33 -0.92
N LYS A 245 16.36 -7.44 -0.09
CA LYS A 245 17.07 -6.76 0.99
C LYS A 245 17.51 -7.71 2.12
N THR A 246 16.95 -8.92 2.20
CA THR A 246 17.38 -9.93 3.17
C THR A 246 18.86 -10.28 3.00
N ASP A 247 19.30 -10.48 1.77
CA ASP A 247 20.72 -10.74 1.47
C ASP A 247 21.56 -9.45 1.63
N LYS A 248 21.05 -8.29 1.15
CA LYS A 248 21.77 -7.02 1.19
C LYS A 248 22.07 -6.52 2.61
N LEU A 249 21.17 -6.78 3.54
CA LEU A 249 21.28 -6.38 4.94
C LEU A 249 21.78 -7.52 5.84
N SER A 250 22.29 -8.61 5.24
CA SER A 250 22.83 -9.76 5.97
C SER A 250 21.88 -10.31 7.05
N ILE A 251 20.58 -10.34 6.75
CA ILE A 251 19.56 -10.79 7.70
C ILE A 251 19.63 -12.31 7.84
N GLN A 252 19.53 -13.02 6.71
CA GLN A 252 19.64 -14.46 6.60
C GLN A 252 19.79 -14.83 5.12
N LYS A 253 20.07 -16.10 4.81
CA LYS A 253 20.00 -16.59 3.43
C LYS A 253 18.55 -16.52 2.93
N ARG A 254 18.32 -15.84 1.81
CA ARG A 254 17.01 -15.72 1.18
C ARG A 254 16.49 -17.05 0.61
N ASP A 255 15.24 -17.39 0.89
CA ASP A 255 14.52 -18.49 0.21
C ASP A 255 13.76 -17.95 -1.01
N LYS A 256 14.39 -18.07 -2.19
CA LYS A 256 13.80 -17.59 -3.45
C LYS A 256 12.53 -18.35 -3.82
N ARG A 257 12.38 -19.61 -3.42
CA ARG A 257 11.19 -20.40 -3.72
C ARG A 257 9.98 -19.80 -3.02
N LYS A 258 10.08 -19.50 -1.72
CA LYS A 258 9.00 -18.82 -0.97
C LYS A 258 8.66 -17.44 -1.51
N TRP A 259 9.66 -16.69 -1.98
CA TRP A 259 9.43 -15.43 -2.68
C TRP A 259 8.53 -15.63 -3.90
N TYR A 260 8.87 -16.58 -4.78
CA TYR A 260 8.08 -16.82 -5.98
C TYR A 260 6.73 -17.46 -5.72
N GLU A 261 6.62 -18.30 -4.69
CA GLU A 261 5.35 -18.85 -4.19
C GLU A 261 4.51 -17.81 -3.43
N GLY A 262 5.03 -16.60 -3.18
CA GLY A 262 4.30 -15.54 -2.49
C GLY A 262 4.00 -15.86 -1.01
N ILE A 263 4.84 -16.66 -0.36
CA ILE A 263 4.67 -17.06 1.04
C ILE A 263 5.37 -16.06 1.96
N VAL A 264 4.59 -15.38 2.78
CA VAL A 264 5.07 -14.45 3.81
C VAL A 264 4.85 -15.05 5.19
N THR A 265 5.96 -15.30 5.89
CA THR A 265 5.95 -15.90 7.24
C THR A 265 5.99 -14.82 8.32
N TYR A 266 6.18 -15.21 9.59
CA TYR A 266 6.25 -14.29 10.72
C TYR A 266 7.70 -14.03 11.20
N PRO A 267 8.06 -12.79 11.56
CA PRO A 267 9.38 -12.44 12.12
C PRO A 267 9.40 -12.72 13.64
N GLU A 268 9.89 -13.90 14.03
CA GLU A 268 9.88 -14.28 15.45
C GLU A 268 10.68 -13.34 16.33
N MET A 269 10.23 -13.23 17.58
CA MET A 269 10.96 -12.50 18.61
C MET A 269 12.36 -13.09 18.79
N GLY A 270 13.37 -12.23 18.82
CA GLY A 270 14.78 -12.63 18.85
C GLY A 270 15.33 -13.19 17.53
N SER A 271 14.61 -13.04 16.41
CA SER A 271 15.15 -13.32 15.08
C SER A 271 15.95 -12.11 14.55
N VAL A 272 16.96 -12.39 13.73
CA VAL A 272 17.75 -11.33 13.06
C VAL A 272 16.87 -10.48 12.16
N ASP A 273 15.86 -11.08 11.51
CA ASP A 273 14.88 -10.35 10.70
C ASP A 273 14.06 -9.35 11.53
N ARG A 274 13.57 -9.78 12.70
CA ARG A 274 12.81 -8.91 13.59
C ARG A 274 13.63 -7.69 14.03
N ARG A 275 14.90 -7.89 14.36
CA ARG A 275 15.81 -6.81 14.79
C ARG A 275 16.18 -5.84 13.67
N ILE A 276 16.59 -6.37 12.52
CA ILE A 276 17.07 -5.54 11.40
C ILE A 276 15.90 -4.89 10.67
N SER A 277 14.94 -5.67 10.18
CA SER A 277 13.78 -5.12 9.47
C SER A 277 12.84 -4.34 10.40
N GLY A 278 12.89 -4.60 11.71
CA GLY A 278 12.23 -3.75 12.71
C GLY A 278 12.73 -2.30 12.68
N LYS A 279 13.95 -2.04 12.23
CA LYS A 279 14.53 -0.69 12.09
C LYS A 279 14.50 -0.22 10.64
N GLU A 280 14.92 -1.08 9.71
CA GLU A 280 15.15 -0.75 8.29
C GLU A 280 13.94 -1.03 7.38
N GLY A 281 12.89 -1.67 7.92
CA GLY A 281 11.70 -2.06 7.18
C GLY A 281 10.78 -0.87 6.93
N GLY A 282 10.51 -0.59 5.65
CA GLY A 282 9.46 0.34 5.26
C GLY A 282 8.05 -0.23 5.50
N GLY A 283 7.02 0.58 5.25
CA GLY A 283 5.65 0.07 5.20
C GLY A 283 5.28 -0.44 3.80
N HIS A 284 4.29 -1.33 3.74
CA HIS A 284 3.71 -1.88 2.51
C HIS A 284 2.19 -2.02 2.64
N SER A 285 1.47 -2.03 1.52
CA SER A 285 0.03 -2.18 1.48
C SER A 285 -0.37 -3.31 0.53
N LEU A 286 -1.38 -4.10 0.92
CA LEU A 286 -1.94 -5.20 0.12
C LEU A 286 -3.48 -5.14 0.11
N ILE A 287 -4.10 -5.81 -0.86
CA ILE A 287 -5.53 -6.14 -0.83
C ILE A 287 -5.66 -7.60 -0.37
N LEU A 288 -6.35 -7.84 0.73
CA LEU A 288 -6.74 -9.16 1.20
C LEU A 288 -7.94 -9.66 0.39
N VAL A 289 -7.82 -10.89 -0.10
CA VAL A 289 -8.81 -11.57 -0.96
C VAL A 289 -9.30 -12.89 -0.39
N GLY A 290 -8.98 -13.19 0.87
CA GLY A 290 -9.53 -14.33 1.58
C GLY A 290 -8.71 -14.71 2.80
N TYR A 291 -9.16 -15.74 3.50
CA TYR A 291 -8.47 -16.35 4.63
C TYR A 291 -8.73 -17.85 4.70
N ASP A 292 -7.81 -18.57 5.34
CA ASP A 292 -7.93 -19.98 5.70
C ASP A 292 -7.21 -20.19 7.04
N ASP A 293 -7.97 -20.53 8.08
CA ASP A 293 -7.53 -20.74 9.45
C ASP A 293 -6.78 -22.06 9.65
N GLU A 294 -6.93 -23.00 8.72
CA GLU A 294 -6.35 -24.35 8.81
C GLU A 294 -5.06 -24.48 8.01
N ARG A 295 -4.82 -23.58 7.05
CA ARG A 295 -3.59 -23.56 6.27
C ARG A 295 -2.36 -23.37 7.16
N VAL A 296 -1.37 -24.26 7.00
CA VAL A 296 -0.08 -24.16 7.70
C VAL A 296 1.01 -23.71 6.73
N ILE A 297 1.80 -22.72 7.15
CA ILE A 297 3.05 -22.33 6.49
C ILE A 297 4.23 -22.44 7.46
N THR A 298 5.39 -22.87 6.96
CA THR A 298 6.59 -23.02 7.78
C THR A 298 7.64 -21.98 7.45
N SER A 299 8.52 -21.68 8.39
CA SER A 299 9.68 -20.80 8.20
C SER A 299 10.90 -21.34 8.91
N LYS A 300 12.07 -21.17 8.29
CA LYS A 300 13.36 -21.41 8.91
C LYS A 300 14.09 -20.08 8.95
N MET A 301 14.47 -19.64 10.14
CA MET A 301 15.01 -18.30 10.35
C MET A 301 16.25 -18.31 11.24
N LEU A 302 17.12 -17.33 10.99
CA LEU A 302 18.31 -17.09 11.79
C LEU A 302 17.92 -16.31 13.05
N MET A 303 18.25 -16.87 14.20
CA MET A 303 18.06 -16.26 15.50
C MET A 303 19.25 -15.39 15.88
N GLU A 304 19.07 -14.45 16.80
CA GLU A 304 20.13 -13.55 17.26
C GLU A 304 21.25 -14.28 18.01
N ASP A 305 20.98 -15.46 18.58
CA ASP A 305 21.97 -16.35 19.19
C ASP A 305 22.82 -17.12 18.16
N GLY A 306 22.60 -16.87 16.86
CA GLY A 306 23.28 -17.54 15.75
C GLY A 306 22.69 -18.90 15.35
N THR A 307 21.70 -19.40 16.09
CA THR A 307 21.04 -20.68 15.75
C THR A 307 20.01 -20.52 14.64
N TRP A 308 19.73 -21.61 13.94
CA TRP A 308 18.62 -21.68 12.99
C TRP A 308 17.45 -22.44 13.62
N LYS A 309 16.27 -21.81 13.64
CA LYS A 309 15.05 -22.42 14.19
C LYS A 309 13.97 -22.51 13.12
N GLU A 310 13.19 -23.58 13.20
CA GLU A 310 12.02 -23.81 12.34
C GLU A 310 10.74 -23.52 13.12
N PHE A 311 9.81 -22.83 12.46
CA PHE A 311 8.54 -22.41 13.02
C PHE A 311 7.42 -22.76 12.06
N SER A 312 6.25 -23.13 12.60
CA SER A 312 5.03 -23.39 11.82
C SER A 312 3.93 -22.47 12.28
N TYR A 313 3.20 -21.91 11.33
CA TYR A 313 2.10 -20.97 11.57
C TYR A 313 0.84 -21.53 10.95
N LYS A 314 -0.18 -21.73 11.78
CA LYS A 314 -1.52 -22.09 11.34
C LYS A 314 -2.34 -20.81 11.12
N GLY A 315 -3.06 -20.75 10.02
CA GLY A 315 -3.87 -19.62 9.61
C GLY A 315 -3.14 -18.66 8.67
N VAL A 316 -3.72 -18.40 7.50
CA VAL A 316 -3.25 -17.39 6.52
C VAL A 316 -4.36 -16.45 6.08
N TYR A 317 -3.95 -15.28 5.59
CA TYR A 317 -4.73 -14.48 4.65
C TYR A 317 -4.15 -14.65 3.25
N TYR A 318 -5.01 -14.62 2.24
CA TYR A 318 -4.61 -14.54 0.84
C TYR A 318 -4.66 -13.08 0.39
N PHE A 319 -3.72 -12.67 -0.45
CA PHE A 319 -3.61 -11.27 -0.88
C PHE A 319 -3.30 -11.12 -2.37
N LYS A 320 -3.76 -10.00 -2.94
CA LYS A 320 -3.32 -9.41 -4.21
C LYS A 320 -2.24 -8.36 -3.92
N ASN A 321 -1.11 -8.43 -4.61
CA ASN A 321 -0.01 -7.47 -4.47
C ASN A 321 0.03 -6.48 -5.66
N SER A 322 0.87 -5.45 -5.56
CA SER A 322 1.09 -4.42 -6.58
C SER A 322 2.52 -4.43 -7.16
N TRP A 323 3.19 -5.59 -7.16
CA TRP A 323 4.56 -5.76 -7.67
C TRP A 323 4.62 -6.47 -9.03
N GLY A 324 3.49 -6.57 -9.73
CA GLY A 324 3.35 -7.31 -10.98
C GLY A 324 3.42 -8.82 -10.80
N VAL A 325 3.45 -9.54 -11.92
CA VAL A 325 3.28 -11.00 -11.97
C VAL A 325 4.57 -11.80 -12.16
N ARG A 326 5.73 -11.13 -12.30
CA ARG A 326 7.02 -11.79 -12.61
C ARG A 326 7.91 -12.02 -11.38
N GLY A 327 7.55 -11.44 -10.25
CA GLY A 327 8.35 -11.38 -9.03
C GLY A 327 7.75 -12.19 -7.89
N SER A 328 7.45 -11.51 -6.78
CA SER A 328 6.78 -12.12 -5.62
C SER A 328 5.44 -12.71 -6.05
N GLY A 329 5.18 -13.96 -5.68
CA GLY A 329 3.90 -14.61 -6.00
C GLY A 329 3.72 -15.03 -7.46
N ARG A 330 4.76 -14.96 -8.31
CA ARG A 330 4.73 -15.43 -9.70
C ARG A 330 4.21 -16.87 -9.83
N ASP A 331 4.65 -17.73 -8.92
CA ASP A 331 4.40 -19.17 -8.92
C ASP A 331 3.31 -19.54 -7.90
N PHE A 332 2.57 -18.55 -7.38
CA PHE A 332 1.50 -18.79 -6.41
C PHE A 332 0.36 -19.58 -7.05
N SER A 333 -0.06 -20.63 -6.36
CA SER A 333 -1.21 -21.46 -6.72
C SER A 333 -2.07 -21.74 -5.50
N LEU A 334 -3.38 -21.82 -5.73
CA LEU A 334 -4.39 -22.15 -4.75
C LEU A 334 -5.29 -23.24 -5.34
N ASP A 335 -5.39 -24.37 -4.65
CA ASP A 335 -6.19 -25.54 -5.08
C ASP A 335 -5.90 -25.98 -6.53
N GLY A 336 -4.62 -25.94 -6.92
CA GLY A 336 -4.15 -26.30 -8.26
C GLY A 336 -4.36 -25.23 -9.33
N VAL A 337 -4.96 -24.09 -8.98
CA VAL A 337 -5.17 -22.96 -9.90
C VAL A 337 -4.08 -21.91 -9.70
N SER A 338 -3.47 -21.46 -10.80
CA SER A 338 -2.42 -20.44 -10.78
C SER A 338 -2.99 -19.03 -10.64
N TYR A 339 -2.42 -18.24 -9.74
CA TYR A 339 -2.74 -16.82 -9.53
C TYR A 339 -1.46 -15.97 -9.41
N PRO A 340 -0.76 -15.69 -10.52
CA PRO A 340 0.48 -14.92 -10.48
C PRO A 340 0.30 -13.53 -9.87
N GLY A 341 1.20 -13.14 -8.97
CA GLY A 341 1.18 -11.86 -8.26
C GLY A 341 0.28 -11.83 -7.01
N TYR A 342 -0.35 -12.95 -6.68
CA TYR A 342 -1.01 -13.20 -5.41
C TYR A 342 -0.07 -13.93 -4.45
N GLY A 343 -0.47 -14.01 -3.18
CA GLY A 343 0.30 -14.74 -2.18
C GLY A 343 -0.51 -15.06 -0.95
N MET A 344 0.17 -15.61 0.05
CA MET A 344 -0.38 -15.88 1.37
C MET A 344 0.54 -15.35 2.46
N ILE A 345 -0.06 -14.82 3.52
CA ILE A 345 0.65 -14.26 4.67
C ILE A 345 0.06 -14.83 5.96
N SER A 346 0.92 -15.21 6.91
CA SER A 346 0.42 -15.74 8.20
C SER A 346 -0.52 -14.74 8.87
N GLN A 347 -1.61 -15.23 9.45
CA GLN A 347 -2.52 -14.41 10.25
C GLN A 347 -1.78 -13.75 11.42
N LYS A 348 -0.89 -14.51 12.10
CA LYS A 348 -0.01 -14.01 13.17
C LYS A 348 0.73 -12.72 12.79
N TYR A 349 1.24 -12.62 11.55
CA TYR A 349 1.90 -11.40 11.07
C TYR A 349 0.95 -10.22 10.99
N LEU A 350 -0.20 -10.37 10.33
CA LEU A 350 -1.12 -9.26 10.12
C LEU A 350 -1.86 -8.86 11.39
N HIS A 351 -2.07 -9.78 12.32
CA HIS A 351 -2.66 -9.47 13.63
C HIS A 351 -1.71 -8.62 14.47
N GLU A 352 -0.39 -8.84 14.35
CA GLU A 352 0.59 -8.07 15.11
C GLU A 352 1.08 -6.79 14.41
N PHE A 353 1.25 -6.80 13.09
CA PHE A 353 1.85 -5.68 12.32
C PHE A 353 0.91 -5.09 11.29
N GLY A 354 -0.35 -5.51 11.24
CA GLY A 354 -1.32 -5.05 10.27
C GLY A 354 -2.24 -3.94 10.79
N SER A 355 -2.60 -3.05 9.88
CA SER A 355 -3.69 -2.10 10.02
C SER A 355 -4.67 -2.34 8.87
N PHE A 356 -5.93 -2.60 9.20
CA PHE A 356 -6.94 -3.03 8.24
C PHE A 356 -7.89 -1.89 7.89
N TYR A 357 -8.30 -1.82 6.63
CA TYR A 357 -9.14 -0.75 6.09
C TYR A 357 -10.16 -1.31 5.10
N THR A 358 -11.35 -0.72 5.10
CA THR A 358 -12.43 -1.05 4.15
C THR A 358 -13.25 0.20 3.87
N ILE A 359 -13.90 0.22 2.71
CA ILE A 359 -14.95 1.21 2.45
C ILE A 359 -16.23 0.64 3.08
N PRO A 360 -16.82 1.33 4.07
CA PRO A 360 -17.98 0.82 4.78
C PRO A 360 -19.18 0.73 3.83
N LYS A 361 -20.11 -0.16 4.16
CA LYS A 361 -21.41 -0.24 3.49
C LYS A 361 -22.17 1.08 3.73
N ASN A 362 -22.87 1.55 2.69
CA ASN A 362 -23.84 2.64 2.84
C ASN A 362 -25.08 2.16 3.59
#